data_AF-A0A953THL0-F1
#
_entry.id   AF-A0A953THL0-F1
#
_cell.length_a   1.000
_cell.length_b   1.000
_cell.length_c   1.000
_cell.angle_alpha   90.00
_cell.angle_beta   90.00
_cell.angle_gamma   90.00
#
_symmetry.space_group_name_H-M   'P 1'
#
loop_
_entity.id
_entity.type
_entity.pdbx_description
1 polymer ?
#
loop_
_entity_poly.entity_id
_entity_poly.type
_entity_poly.pdbx_seq_one_letter_code
_entity_poly.pdbx_strand_id
1 'polypeptide(L)' 'MTNPKVVFAGEIAQLAGVVSVVAGLVMSLHHWPVAAALLGGGTAFVVGKKLRGVL' A
#
# COMPACT_ATOMS: atom_id res chain seq x y z
N MET A 1 -17.57 -17.81 0.54
CA MET A 1 -16.20 -18.35 0.58
C MET A 1 -15.25 -17.28 0.07
N THR A 2 -14.33 -16.79 0.88
CA THR A 2 -13.34 -15.78 0.48
C THR A 2 -12.34 -16.41 -0.49
N ASN A 3 -12.16 -15.80 -1.67
CA ASN A 3 -11.27 -16.35 -2.68
C ASN A 3 -9.80 -16.19 -2.22
N PRO A 4 -9.04 -17.27 -2.03
CA PRO A 4 -7.68 -17.20 -1.47
C PRO A 4 -6.73 -16.37 -2.34
N LYS A 5 -6.97 -16.28 -3.65
CA LYS A 5 -6.19 -15.44 -4.57
C LYS A 5 -6.40 -13.94 -4.28
N VAL A 6 -7.60 -13.56 -3.85
CA VAL A 6 -7.96 -12.17 -3.52
C VAL A 6 -7.34 -11.76 -2.18
N VAL A 7 -7.31 -12.67 -1.21
CA VAL A 7 -6.63 -12.45 0.08
C VAL A 7 -5.13 -12.24 -0.15
N PHE A 8 -4.51 -13.10 -0.95
CA PHE A 8 -3.09 -12.99 -1.29
C PHE A 8 -2.74 -11.68 -2.02
N ALA A 9 -3.56 -11.28 -2.99
CA ALA A 9 -3.40 -9.99 -3.67
C ALA A 9 -3.52 -8.81 -2.70
N GLY A 10 -4.42 -8.90 -1.71
CA GLY A 10 -4.56 -7.88 -0.67
C GLY A 10 -3.36 -7.80 0.28
N GLU A 11 -2.69 -8.92 0.52
CA GLU A 11 -1.46 -8.98 1.33
C GLU A 11 -0.27 -8.32 0.62
N ILE A 12 -0.11 -8.62 -0.67
CA ILE A 12 0.89 -7.95 -1.52
C ILE A 12 0.61 -6.45 -1.59
N ALA A 13 -0.64 -6.03 -1.77
CA ALA A 13 -1.01 -4.62 -1.83
C ALA A 13 -0.71 -3.88 -0.52
N GLN A 14 -0.92 -4.52 0.64
CA GLN A 14 -0.54 -3.94 1.93
C GLN A 14 0.98 -3.79 2.08
N LEU A 15 1.75 -4.82 1.74
CA LEU A 15 3.21 -4.78 1.81
C LEU A 15 3.79 -3.73 0.85
N ALA A 16 3.30 -3.68 -0.39
CA ALA A 16 3.68 -2.66 -1.36
C ALA A 16 3.34 -1.25 -0.88
N GLY A 17 2.19 -1.08 -0.20
CA GLY A 17 1.80 0.18 0.40
C GLY A 17 2.77 0.67 1.46
N VAL A 18 3.18 -0.22 2.38
CA VAL A 18 4.17 0.10 3.43
C VAL A 18 5.53 0.43 2.81
N VAL A 19 6.00 -0.38 1.86
CA VAL A 19 7.28 -0.15 1.18
C VAL A 19 7.27 1.19 0.43
N SER A 20 6.16 1.54 -0.23
CA SER A 20 6.01 2.81 -0.93
C SER A 20 6.04 4.00 0.03
N VAL A 21 5.36 3.92 1.18
CA VAL A 21 5.43 4.96 2.22
C VAL A 21 6.86 5.14 2.75
N VAL A 22 7.56 4.04 3.04
CA VAL A 22 8.95 4.07 3.55
C VAL A 22 9.90 4.62 2.48
N ALA A 23 9.78 4.16 1.23
CA ALA A 23 10.58 4.67 0.12
C ALA A 23 10.33 6.16 -0.12
N GLY A 24 9.07 6.60 -0.01
CA GLY A 24 8.68 8.00 -0.04
C GLY A 24 9.35 8.82 1.05
N LEU A 25 9.36 8.31 2.30
CA LEU A 25 10.08 8.96 3.39
C LEU A 25 11.58 9.08 3.11
N VAL A 26 12.22 8.01 2.64
CA VAL A 26 13.66 7.99 2.33
C VAL A 26 14.00 8.95 1.19
N MET A 27 13.12 9.08 0.19
CA MET A 27 13.28 10.02 -0.93
C MET A 27 12.96 11.50 -0.60
N SER A 28 12.75 11.87 0.67
CA SER A 28 12.38 13.23 1.15
C SER A 28 13.29 14.41 0.77
N LEU A 29 14.30 14.20 -0.08
CA LEU A 29 15.03 15.28 -0.74
C LEU A 29 14.29 15.89 -1.95
N HIS A 30 13.20 15.29 -2.42
CA HIS A 30 12.37 15.84 -3.50
C HIS A 30 10.91 15.99 -3.04
N HIS A 31 10.42 17.22 -2.91
CA HIS A 31 9.16 17.53 -2.23
C HIS A 31 7.90 16.97 -2.91
N TRP A 32 7.96 16.65 -4.21
CA TRP A 32 6.82 16.12 -4.99
C TRP A 32 6.69 14.58 -4.96
N PRO A 33 7.77 13.80 -5.18
CA PRO A 33 7.72 12.33 -5.13
C PRO A 33 7.26 11.74 -3.79
N VAL A 34 7.57 12.39 -2.67
CA VAL A 34 7.17 11.94 -1.33
C VAL A 34 5.66 11.95 -1.15
N ALA A 35 4.99 13.02 -1.60
CA ALA A 35 3.54 13.11 -1.49
C ALA A 35 2.85 12.02 -2.32
N ALA A 36 3.36 11.73 -3.53
CA ALA A 36 2.85 10.66 -4.37
C ALA A 36 3.07 9.28 -3.76
N ALA A 37 4.24 9.03 -3.16
CA ALA A 37 4.56 7.78 -2.50
C ALA A 37 3.77 7.57 -1.19
N LEU A 38 3.53 8.64 -0.42
CA LEU A 38 2.68 8.59 0.77
C LEU A 38 1.21 8.33 0.42
N LEU A 39 0.67 9.07 -0.56
CA LEU A 39 -0.72 8.92 -1.00
C LEU A 39 -0.94 7.57 -1.69
N GLY A 40 -0.04 7.17 -2.60
CA GLY A 40 -0.09 5.90 -3.32
C GLY A 40 0.11 4.70 -2.39
N GLY A 41 1.07 4.79 -1.47
CA GLY A 41 1.30 3.73 -0.49
C GLY A 41 0.16 3.58 0.51
N GLY A 42 -0.40 4.70 1.00
CA GLY A 42 -1.56 4.71 1.88
C GLY A 42 -2.82 4.14 1.22
N THR A 43 -3.09 4.50 -0.03
CA THR A 43 -4.22 3.94 -0.79
C THR A 43 -4.06 2.44 -1.06
N ALA A 44 -2.85 2.00 -1.45
CA ALA A 44 -2.57 0.57 -1.63
C ALA A 44 -2.77 -0.24 -0.34
N PHE A 45 -2.39 0.32 0.81
CA PHE A 45 -2.62 -0.32 2.11
C PHE A 45 -4.10 -0.50 2.45
N VAL A 46 -4.92 0.54 2.24
CA VAL A 46 -6.37 0.48 2.49
C VAL A 46 -7.06 -0.49 1.54
N VAL A 47 -6.70 -0.48 0.25
CA VAL A 47 -7.23 -1.41 -0.74
C VAL A 47 -6.87 -2.84 -0.38
N GLY A 48 -5.61 -3.10 -0.01
CA GLY A 48 -5.18 -4.43 0.42
C GLY A 48 -5.95 -4.95 1.65
N LYS A 49 -6.22 -4.07 2.62
CA LYS A 49 -7.01 -4.41 3.81
C LYS A 49 -8.47 -4.76 3.47
N LYS A 50 -9.09 -4.03 2.53
CA LYS A 50 -10.43 -4.34 2.00
C LYS A 50 -10.46 -5.67 1.26
N LEU A 51 -9.47 -5.95 0.41
CA LEU A 51 -9.38 -7.21 -0.34
C LEU A 51 -9.21 -8.44 0.58
N ARG A 52 -8.56 -8.27 1.73
CA ARG A 52 -8.43 -9.31 2.75
C ARG A 52 -9.69 -9.45 3.63
N GLY A 53 -10.67 -8.57 3.52
CA GLY A 53 -11.88 -8.58 4.34
C GLY A 53 -11.63 -8.22 5.82
N VAL A 54 -10.58 -7.45 6.11
CA VAL A 54 -10.17 -7.05 7.47
C VAL A 54 -10.69 -5.62 7.80
N LEU A 55 -11.55 -5.06 6.96
CA LEU A 55 -12.11 -3.71 7.06
C LEU A 55 -13.59 -3.77 6.70
#